data_AF-A0A835X5U0-F1
#
_entry.id   AF-A0A835X5U0-F1
#
_cell.length_a   1.000
_cell.length_b   1.000
_cell.length_c   1.000
_cell.angle_alpha   90.00
_cell.angle_beta   90.00
_cell.angle_gamma   90.00
#
_symmetry.space_group_name_H-M   'P 1'
#
loop_
_entity.id
_entity.type
_entity.pdbx_description
1 polymer ?
#
loop_
_entity_poly.entity_id
_entity_poly.type
_entity_poly.pdbx_seq_one_letter_code
_entity_poly.pdbx_strand_id
1 'polypeptide(L)'
;MRKKTEKIFVIVAAALVLVALYFIPLSQGYLGLFLNIFSEPNWDEIHPAYVVKNAIPVNLIEKEDGKCKVTAHILDEIVEHGYFKRGDELARELDYDRDDETILLPCDMLKGEKSKLNIWFVVEESPKHSKKYQYFVTPWE
;
A
#
# COMPACT_ATOMS: atom_id res chain seq x y z
N MET A 1 32.14 -25.35 -33.67
CA MET A 1 32.52 -25.21 -32.24
C MET A 1 31.99 -23.93 -31.55
N ARG A 2 31.22 -23.03 -32.20
CA ARG A 2 30.72 -21.77 -31.57
C ARG A 2 29.52 -21.91 -30.61
N LYS A 3 28.56 -22.80 -30.89
CA LYS A 3 27.30 -22.91 -30.13
C LYS A 3 27.44 -23.42 -28.68
N LYS A 4 28.47 -24.22 -28.37
CA LYS A 4 28.70 -24.73 -27.00
C LYS A 4 29.26 -23.64 -26.10
N THR A 5 30.16 -22.81 -26.64
CA THR A 5 30.77 -21.68 -25.93
C THR A 5 29.77 -20.56 -25.66
N GLU A 6 28.87 -20.27 -26.60
CA GLU A 6 27.78 -19.30 -26.41
C GLU A 6 26.82 -19.73 -25.29
N LYS A 7 26.42 -21.02 -25.24
CA LYS A 7 25.57 -21.53 -24.15
C LYS A 7 26.24 -21.45 -22.79
N ILE A 8 27.53 -21.76 -22.71
CA ILE A 8 28.31 -21.66 -21.47
C ILE A 8 28.43 -20.19 -21.04
N PHE A 9 28.67 -19.27 -21.99
CA PHE A 9 28.75 -17.84 -21.69
C PHE A 9 27.42 -17.29 -21.16
N VAL A 10 26.28 -17.68 -21.74
CA VAL A 10 24.95 -17.26 -21.26
C VAL A 10 24.68 -17.80 -19.86
N ILE A 11 25.04 -19.05 -19.57
CA ILE A 11 24.88 -19.65 -18.24
C ILE A 11 25.76 -18.92 -17.21
N VAL A 12 27.01 -18.61 -17.57
CA VAL A 12 27.94 -17.88 -16.70
C VAL A 12 27.47 -16.44 -16.46
N ALA A 13 26.96 -15.76 -17.49
CA ALA A 13 26.40 -14.42 -17.37
C ALA A 13 25.15 -14.43 -16.47
N ALA A 14 24.25 -15.40 -16.64
CA ALA A 14 23.07 -15.54 -15.79
C ALA A 14 23.43 -15.84 -14.33
N ALA A 15 24.43 -16.69 -14.09
CA ALA A 15 24.94 -16.97 -12.76
C ALA A 15 25.58 -15.73 -12.13
N LEU A 16 26.34 -14.93 -12.88
CA LEU A 16 26.90 -13.66 -12.41
C LEU A 16 25.83 -12.63 -12.06
N VAL A 17 24.75 -12.55 -12.83
CA VAL A 17 23.61 -11.68 -12.51
C VAL A 17 22.91 -12.15 -11.23
N LEU A 18 22.67 -13.44 -11.06
CA LEU A 18 22.06 -13.99 -9.84
C LEU A 18 22.94 -13.76 -8.61
N VAL A 19 24.25 -13.94 -8.74
CA VAL A 19 25.22 -13.68 -7.66
C VAL A 19 25.26 -12.18 -7.34
N ALA A 20 25.29 -11.30 -8.33
CA ALA A 20 25.24 -9.85 -8.11
C ALA A 20 23.94 -9.44 -7.40
N LEU A 21 22.80 -10.01 -7.78
CA LEU A 21 21.52 -9.77 -7.12
C LEU A 21 21.46 -10.34 -5.69
N TYR A 22 22.19 -11.42 -5.40
CA TYR A 22 22.26 -12.03 -4.07
C TYR A 22 23.12 -11.22 -3.08
N PHE A 23 24.22 -10.62 -3.55
CA PHE A 23 25.17 -9.90 -2.70
C PHE A 23 24.96 -8.39 -2.62
N ILE A 24 24.21 -7.79 -3.55
CA ILE A 24 23.81 -6.38 -3.44
C ILE A 24 22.60 -6.31 -2.51
N PRO A 25 22.68 -5.64 -1.34
CA PRO A 25 21.50 -5.41 -0.53
C PRO A 25 20.48 -4.66 -1.39
N LEU A 26 19.35 -5.31 -1.67
CA LEU A 26 18.29 -4.78 -2.53
C LEU A 26 17.97 -3.33 -2.19
N SER A 27 17.99 -2.96 -0.90
CA SER A 27 17.76 -1.62 -0.37
C SER A 27 18.64 -0.49 -0.94
N GLN A 28 19.79 -0.78 -1.56
CA GLN A 28 20.69 0.24 -2.11
C GLN A 28 20.71 0.31 -3.64
N GLY A 29 19.99 -0.57 -4.33
CA GLY A 29 19.88 -0.56 -5.81
C GLY A 29 18.62 0.18 -6.30
N TYR A 30 18.61 0.58 -7.58
CA TYR A 30 17.41 1.12 -8.26
C TYR A 30 16.19 0.20 -8.13
N LEU A 31 16.43 -1.12 -8.14
CA LEU A 31 15.38 -2.12 -7.95
C LEU A 31 14.79 -2.07 -6.53
N GLY A 32 15.61 -1.79 -5.51
CA GLY A 32 15.11 -1.60 -4.14
C GLY A 32 14.37 -0.30 -3.96
N LEU A 33 14.80 0.79 -4.61
CA LEU A 33 14.03 2.04 -4.62
C LEU A 33 12.64 1.83 -5.22
N PHE A 34 12.55 1.06 -6.31
CA PHE A 34 11.27 0.69 -6.92
C PHE A 34 10.41 -0.21 -6.01
N LEU A 35 10.99 -1.27 -5.43
CA LEU A 35 10.29 -2.16 -4.52
C LEU A 35 9.87 -1.47 -3.20
N ASN A 36 10.62 -0.47 -2.75
CA ASN A 36 10.31 0.29 -1.54
C ASN A 36 9.04 1.16 -1.69
N ILE A 37 8.62 1.46 -2.92
CA ILE A 37 7.34 2.16 -3.16
C ILE A 37 6.15 1.28 -2.77
N PHE A 38 6.29 -0.04 -2.93
CA PHE A 38 5.26 -1.04 -2.66
C PHE A 38 5.37 -1.68 -1.28
N SER A 39 6.42 -1.39 -0.51
CA SER A 39 6.55 -1.89 0.85
C SER A 39 5.81 -1.01 1.85
N GLU A 40 5.31 -1.62 2.94
CA GLU A 40 4.68 -0.90 4.03
C GLU A 40 5.63 0.15 4.66
N PRO A 41 5.09 1.24 5.24
CA PRO A 41 5.89 2.18 6.02
C PRO A 41 6.43 1.53 7.29
N ASN A 42 7.72 1.70 7.58
CA ASN A 42 8.27 1.37 8.89
C ASN A 42 7.94 2.51 9.86
N TRP A 43 6.88 2.33 10.65
CA TRP A 43 6.37 3.39 11.53
C TRP A 43 7.35 3.82 12.62
N ASP A 44 8.29 2.95 13.03
CA ASP A 44 9.31 3.28 14.05
C ASP A 44 10.36 4.27 13.53
N GLU A 45 10.49 4.40 12.21
CA GLU A 45 11.45 5.30 11.57
C GLU A 45 10.86 6.67 11.21
N ILE A 46 9.57 6.88 11.45
CA ILE A 46 8.85 8.09 11.04
C ILE A 46 8.54 8.92 12.26
N HIS A 47 8.95 10.19 12.25
CA HIS A 47 8.63 11.10 13.34
C HIS A 47 7.11 11.33 13.40
N PRO A 48 6.46 11.28 14.58
CA PRO A 48 4.99 11.37 14.69
C PRO A 48 4.38 12.62 14.04
N ALA A 49 5.11 13.74 14.02
CA ALA A 49 4.67 14.98 13.38
C ALA A 49 4.45 14.87 11.85
N TYR A 50 5.00 13.84 11.21
CA TYR A 50 4.83 13.58 9.78
C TYR A 50 3.76 12.53 9.46
N VAL A 51 3.09 11.99 10.48
CA VAL A 51 2.07 10.96 10.32
C VAL A 51 0.69 11.55 10.58
N VAL A 52 -0.18 11.45 9.58
CA VAL A 52 -1.59 11.77 9.73
C VAL A 52 -2.35 10.47 9.94
N LYS A 53 -3.19 10.42 10.96
CA LYS A 53 -3.99 9.24 11.32
C LYS A 53 -5.47 9.61 11.27
N ASN A 54 -6.19 9.00 10.34
CA ASN A 54 -7.63 9.16 10.20
C ASN A 54 -8.36 7.86 10.54
N ALA A 55 -9.59 8.01 11.01
CA ALA A 55 -10.46 6.90 11.36
C ALA A 55 -11.88 7.21 10.84
N ILE A 56 -12.36 6.36 9.94
CA ILE A 56 -13.66 6.48 9.30
C ILE A 56 -14.59 5.41 9.88
N PRO A 57 -15.78 5.77 10.40
CA PRO A 57 -16.80 4.79 10.71
C PRO A 57 -17.29 4.12 9.43
N VAL A 58 -17.27 2.79 9.38
CA VAL A 58 -17.80 2.01 8.25
C VAL A 58 -18.91 1.08 8.74
N ASN A 59 -20.03 1.07 8.02
CA ASN A 59 -21.18 0.20 8.30
C ASN A 59 -21.40 -0.70 7.09
N LEU A 60 -21.63 -1.98 7.36
CA LEU A 60 -21.96 -2.96 6.33
C LEU A 60 -23.31 -2.62 5.68
N ILE A 61 -23.30 -2.51 4.35
CA ILE A 61 -24.50 -2.33 3.53
C ILE A 61 -24.89 -3.69 2.93
N GLU A 62 -23.96 -4.30 2.20
CA GLU A 62 -24.22 -5.52 1.43
C GLU A 62 -22.98 -6.42 1.37
N LYS A 63 -23.20 -7.72 1.14
CA LYS A 63 -22.15 -8.71 0.94
C LYS A 63 -22.29 -9.31 -0.46
N GLU A 64 -21.25 -9.18 -1.28
CA GLU A 64 -21.19 -9.68 -2.65
C GLU A 64 -19.90 -10.47 -2.85
N ASP A 65 -19.99 -11.77 -3.15
CA ASP A 65 -18.86 -12.60 -3.60
C ASP A 65 -17.56 -12.49 -2.75
N GLY A 66 -17.69 -12.38 -1.42
CA GLY A 66 -16.55 -12.28 -0.49
C GLY A 66 -16.03 -10.86 -0.28
N LYS A 67 -16.56 -9.87 -1.02
CA LYS A 67 -16.42 -8.44 -0.73
C LYS A 67 -17.66 -7.92 0.00
N CYS A 68 -17.45 -6.89 0.80
CA CYS A 68 -18.47 -6.24 1.60
C CYS A 68 -18.52 -4.77 1.20
N LYS A 69 -19.67 -4.31 0.73
CA LYS A 69 -19.94 -2.89 0.46
C LYS A 69 -20.22 -2.21 1.80
N VAL A 70 -19.47 -1.16 2.11
CA VAL A 70 -19.59 -0.43 3.37
C VAL A 70 -19.64 1.08 3.15
N THR A 71 -20.25 1.81 4.09
CA THR A 71 -20.29 3.28 4.09
C THR A 71 -18.91 3.88 4.36
N ALA A 72 -18.58 5.01 3.73
CA ALA A 72 -17.29 5.71 3.87
C ALA A 72 -17.43 7.25 3.77
N HIS A 73 -18.36 7.84 4.53
CA HIS A 73 -18.83 9.23 4.40
C HIS A 73 -17.77 10.35 4.39
N ILE A 74 -16.61 10.16 5.01
CA ILE A 74 -15.56 11.21 5.09
C ILE A 74 -14.30 10.83 4.29
N LEU A 75 -14.40 9.82 3.41
CA LEU A 75 -13.24 9.33 2.68
C LEU A 75 -12.74 10.36 1.66
N ASP A 76 -13.64 11.11 1.00
CA ASP A 76 -13.28 12.21 0.10
C ASP A 76 -12.38 13.24 0.79
N GLU A 77 -12.74 13.71 1.99
CA GLU A 77 -11.94 14.68 2.75
C GLU A 77 -10.51 14.18 3.05
N ILE A 78 -10.37 12.86 3.19
CA ILE A 78 -9.08 12.22 3.47
C ILE A 78 -8.29 12.05 2.18
N VAL A 79 -8.87 11.47 1.11
CA VAL A 79 -8.13 11.19 -0.14
C VAL A 79 -7.80 12.47 -0.91
N GLU A 80 -8.60 13.52 -0.76
CA GLU A 80 -8.33 14.83 -1.39
C GLU A 80 -7.47 15.74 -0.52
N HIS A 81 -7.06 15.27 0.67
CA HIS A 81 -6.25 16.06 1.58
C HIS A 81 -4.93 16.47 0.92
N GLY A 82 -4.58 17.77 0.95
CA GLY A 82 -3.42 18.29 0.20
C GLY A 82 -2.05 17.67 0.54
N TYR A 83 -1.91 17.16 1.77
CA TYR A 83 -0.73 16.40 2.21
C TYR A 83 -0.75 14.91 1.83
N PHE A 84 -1.90 14.36 1.44
CA PHE A 84 -2.01 12.95 1.05
C PHE A 84 -1.78 12.77 -0.46
N LYS A 85 -0.52 12.65 -0.86
CA LYS A 85 -0.14 12.58 -2.28
C LYS A 85 -0.60 11.33 -3.03
N ARG A 86 -1.03 10.27 -2.33
CA ARG A 86 -1.49 9.00 -2.93
C ARG A 86 -2.96 8.71 -2.62
N GLY A 87 -3.76 9.74 -2.32
CA GLY A 87 -5.19 9.58 -2.05
C GLY A 87 -5.95 8.91 -3.21
N ASP A 88 -5.67 9.30 -4.46
CA ASP A 88 -6.25 8.68 -5.66
C ASP A 88 -5.88 7.19 -5.83
N GLU A 89 -4.74 6.77 -5.30
CA GLU A 89 -4.34 5.36 -5.31
C GLU A 89 -5.15 4.60 -4.27
N LEU A 90 -5.28 5.13 -3.05
CA LEU A 90 -6.11 4.53 -2.01
C LEU A 90 -7.58 4.44 -2.44
N ALA A 91 -8.14 5.49 -3.05
CA ALA A 91 -9.52 5.49 -3.54
C ALA A 91 -9.77 4.37 -4.56
N ARG A 92 -8.79 4.10 -5.44
CA ARG A 92 -8.87 3.00 -6.40
C ARG A 92 -8.69 1.63 -5.74
N GLU A 93 -7.78 1.50 -4.77
CA GLU A 93 -7.57 0.24 -4.03
C GLU A 93 -8.82 -0.18 -3.23
N LEU A 94 -9.59 0.80 -2.75
CA LEU A 94 -10.82 0.60 -1.99
C LEU A 94 -12.08 0.52 -2.86
N ASP A 95 -11.96 0.56 -4.20
CA ASP A 95 -13.10 0.66 -5.12
C ASP A 95 -14.10 1.74 -4.67
N TYR A 96 -13.61 2.95 -4.34
CA TYR A 96 -14.42 4.02 -3.75
C TYR A 96 -15.40 4.62 -4.76
N ASP A 97 -16.69 4.45 -4.47
CA ASP A 97 -17.79 5.12 -5.13
C ASP A 97 -18.06 6.45 -4.41
N ARG A 98 -17.73 7.54 -5.09
CA ARG A 98 -17.89 8.91 -4.59
C ARG A 98 -19.34 9.37 -4.56
N ASP A 99 -20.19 8.87 -5.47
CA ASP A 99 -21.59 9.30 -5.54
C ASP A 99 -22.39 8.68 -4.38
N ASP A 100 -22.10 7.42 -4.05
CA ASP A 100 -22.73 6.69 -2.95
C ASP A 100 -21.99 6.83 -1.60
N GLU A 101 -20.77 7.39 -1.61
CA GLU A 101 -19.83 7.39 -0.48
C GLU A 101 -19.58 5.98 0.09
N THR A 102 -19.30 5.00 -0.79
CA THR A 102 -19.12 3.60 -0.39
C THR A 102 -17.84 2.98 -0.92
N ILE A 103 -17.30 2.02 -0.18
CA ILE A 103 -16.10 1.28 -0.58
C ILE A 103 -16.39 -0.22 -0.57
N LEU A 104 -15.54 -0.99 -1.28
CA LEU A 104 -15.53 -2.44 -1.20
C LEU A 104 -14.32 -2.92 -0.42
N LEU A 105 -14.57 -3.70 0.63
CA LEU A 105 -13.53 -4.34 1.43
C LEU A 105 -13.70 -5.86 1.41
N PRO A 106 -12.62 -6.64 1.52
CA PRO A 106 -12.73 -8.06 1.84
C PRO A 106 -13.53 -8.27 3.13
N CYS A 107 -14.54 -9.13 3.09
CA CYS A 107 -15.46 -9.31 4.23
C CYS A 107 -14.76 -9.86 5.50
N ASP A 108 -13.61 -10.52 5.36
CA ASP A 108 -12.79 -11.03 6.46
C ASP A 108 -12.06 -9.92 7.24
N MET A 109 -11.87 -8.75 6.62
CA MET A 109 -11.33 -7.57 7.30
C MET A 109 -12.34 -6.95 8.26
N LEU A 110 -13.64 -7.03 7.97
CA LEU A 110 -14.68 -6.45 8.81
C LEU A 110 -14.82 -7.21 10.14
N LYS A 111 -15.02 -6.45 11.23
CA LYS A 111 -15.17 -6.97 12.59
C LYS A 111 -16.62 -6.79 13.06
N GLY A 112 -17.57 -7.27 12.25
CA GLY A 112 -19.01 -7.18 12.50
C GLY A 112 -19.73 -6.27 11.51
N GLU A 113 -20.94 -5.81 11.87
CA GLU A 113 -21.77 -4.90 11.05
C GLU A 113 -21.25 -3.45 11.09
N LYS A 114 -20.56 -3.08 12.17
CA LYS A 114 -19.90 -1.79 12.34
C LYS A 114 -18.42 -2.02 12.56
N SER A 115 -17.61 -1.20 11.91
CA SER A 115 -16.16 -1.24 12.06
C SER A 115 -15.59 0.16 11.84
N LYS A 116 -14.28 0.31 12.03
CA LYS A 116 -13.55 1.55 11.82
C LYS A 116 -12.45 1.31 10.81
N LEU A 117 -12.49 2.00 9.68
CA LEU A 117 -11.41 2.02 8.70
C LEU A 117 -10.39 3.07 9.14
N ASN A 118 -9.18 2.62 9.45
CA ASN A 118 -8.06 3.48 9.79
C ASN A 118 -7.23 3.71 8.54
N ILE A 119 -6.92 4.97 8.23
CA ILE A 119 -6.07 5.35 7.12
C ILE A 119 -4.95 6.22 7.68
N TRP A 120 -3.74 5.71 7.62
CA TRP A 120 -2.55 6.40 8.10
C TRP A 120 -1.67 6.72 6.91
N PHE A 121 -1.21 7.97 6.80
CA PHE A 121 -0.33 8.37 5.71
C PHE A 121 0.79 9.28 6.20
N VAL A 122 1.88 9.27 5.45
CA VAL A 122 3.10 10.04 5.71
C VAL A 122 3.13 11.21 4.77
N VAL A 123 3.24 12.42 5.32
CA VAL A 123 3.31 13.65 4.53
C VAL A 123 4.58 13.69 3.67
N GLU A 124 4.56 14.48 2.60
CA GLU A 124 5.65 14.55 1.62
C GLU A 124 6.97 15.06 2.24
N GLU A 125 6.87 15.89 3.26
CA GLU A 125 7.97 16.53 3.97
C GLU A 125 8.77 15.57 4.87
N SER A 126 8.26 14.35 5.09
CA SER A 126 8.97 13.37 5.91
C SER A 126 10.32 12.99 5.27
N PRO A 127 11.43 13.04 6.02
CA PRO A 127 12.74 12.63 5.49
C PRO A 127 12.82 11.11 5.22
N LYS A 128 11.90 10.33 5.79
CA LYS A 128 11.81 8.87 5.62
C LYS A 128 10.39 8.44 5.29
N HIS A 129 10.25 7.43 4.43
CA HIS A 129 8.95 6.85 4.05
C HIS A 129 7.91 7.88 3.55
N SER A 130 8.36 8.99 2.93
CA SER A 130 7.46 10.02 2.40
C SER A 130 6.46 9.43 1.40
N LYS A 131 5.24 9.97 1.42
CA LYS A 131 4.12 9.53 0.56
C LYS A 131 3.70 8.07 0.74
N LYS A 132 4.17 7.37 1.78
CA LYS A 132 3.63 6.05 2.12
C LYS A 132 2.33 6.17 2.89
N TYR A 133 1.49 5.15 2.79
CA TYR A 133 0.28 5.02 3.58
C TYR A 133 0.03 3.55 3.92
N GLN A 134 -0.86 3.33 4.87
CA GLN A 134 -1.42 2.04 5.22
C GLN A 134 -2.89 2.25 5.61
N TYR A 135 -3.73 1.28 5.28
CA TYR A 135 -5.10 1.23 5.78
C TYR A 135 -5.37 -0.12 6.43
N PHE A 136 -6.24 -0.14 7.44
CA PHE A 136 -6.64 -1.35 8.14
C PHE A 136 -7.96 -1.14 8.89
N VAL A 137 -8.66 -2.24 9.17
CA VAL A 137 -9.97 -2.22 9.84
C VAL A 137 -9.84 -2.66 11.30
N THR A 138 -10.46 -1.92 12.21
CA THR A 138 -10.58 -2.27 13.63
C THR A 138 -12.06 -2.41 14.04
N PRO A 139 -12.36 -3.13 15.15
CA PRO A 139 -13.70 -3.16 15.73
C PRO A 139 -14.24 -1.76 16.06
N TRP A 140 -15.56 -1.66 16.13
CA TRP A 140 -16.25 -0.49 16.67
C TRP A 140 -16.28 -0.60 18.20
N GLU A 141 -15.49 0.24 18.89
CA GLU A 141 -15.48 0.37 20.36
C GLU A 141 -16.63 1.27 20.86
#